data_AF-A0A937BEG0-F1
#
_entry.id   AF-A0A937BEG0-F1
#
_cell.length_a   1.000
_cell.length_b   1.000
_cell.length_c   1.000
_cell.angle_alpha   90.00
_cell.angle_beta   90.00
_cell.angle_gamma   90.00
#
_symmetry.space_group_name_H-M   'P 1'
#
loop_
_entity.id
_entity.type
_entity.pdbx_description
1 polymer ?
#
loop_
_entity_poly.entity_id
_entity_poly.type
_entity_poly.pdbx_seq_one_letter_code
_entity_poly.pdbx_strand_id
1 'polypeptide(L)'
;MALTPLTLYTIGRKLIQTSNGDVSRFKSPVGLLTMGYGSRPLTQAIAVVTIVALFPYLTLQIAGVGKFIVSFSDGQVSYILATLICCAVVGLYLVKGGAKADIETDFWQGLIMLVATVVIAGYVGWLFFQDGDVNIAALNEAGLLSLPGPKGYFNAPMLISFGVIFGLITIATPQVSRS
;
A
#
# COMPACT_ATOMS: atom_id res chain seq x y z
N MET A 1 6.23 9.22 -5.43
CA MET A 1 6.11 7.74 -5.38
C MET A 1 6.95 6.99 -6.44
N ALA A 2 7.49 7.63 -7.49
CA ALA A 2 8.36 6.97 -8.49
C ALA A 2 9.81 6.66 -8.04
N LEU A 3 10.18 7.02 -6.80
CA LEU A 3 11.55 6.88 -6.29
C LEU A 3 11.87 5.45 -5.81
N THR A 4 10.87 4.65 -5.44
CA THR A 4 11.05 3.32 -4.84
C THR A 4 11.76 2.27 -5.72
N PRO A 5 11.46 2.11 -7.03
CA PRO A 5 12.16 1.13 -7.86
C PRO A 5 13.61 1.54 -8.15
N LEU A 6 13.88 2.84 -8.33
CA LEU A 6 15.24 3.35 -8.53
C LEU A 6 16.07 3.24 -7.23
N THR A 7 15.44 3.47 -6.07
CA THR A 7 16.10 3.24 -4.78
C THR A 7 16.37 1.76 -4.54
N LEU A 8 15.46 0.86 -4.89
CA LEU A 8 15.68 -0.60 -4.77
C LEU A 8 16.81 -1.07 -5.69
N TYR A 9 16.87 -0.54 -6.92
CA TYR A 9 17.97 -0.84 -7.85
C TYR A 9 19.33 -0.33 -7.33
N THR A 10 19.38 0.90 -6.83
CA THR A 10 20.64 1.48 -6.30
C THR A 10 21.07 0.84 -4.98
N ILE A 11 20.12 0.51 -4.10
CA ILE A 11 20.37 -0.23 -2.86
C ILE A 11 20.80 -1.66 -3.17
N GLY A 12 20.13 -2.35 -4.10
CA GLY A 12 20.52 -3.69 -4.54
C GLY A 12 21.95 -3.71 -5.09
N ARG A 13 22.32 -2.72 -5.89
CA ARG A 13 23.69 -2.58 -6.42
C ARG A 13 24.73 -2.31 -5.31
N LYS A 14 24.40 -1.46 -4.32
CA LYS A 14 25.26 -1.22 -3.15
C LYS A 14 25.39 -2.43 -2.23
N LEU A 15 24.30 -3.16 -2.00
CA LEU A 15 24.30 -4.39 -1.19
C LEU A 15 25.17 -5.48 -1.82
N ILE A 16 25.12 -5.64 -3.15
CA ILE A 16 25.99 -6.57 -3.88
C ILE A 16 27.47 -6.16 -3.77
N GLN A 17 27.76 -4.86 -3.79
CA GLN A 17 29.13 -4.35 -3.62
C GLN A 17 29.66 -4.58 -2.18
N THR A 18 28.83 -4.41 -1.16
CA THR A 18 29.20 -4.70 0.25
C THR A 18 29.24 -6.20 0.55
N SER A 19 28.66 -7.04 -0.30
CA SER A 19 28.55 -8.49 -0.11
C SER A 19 29.86 -9.26 -0.34
N ASN A 20 30.89 -8.64 -0.91
CA ASN A 20 32.23 -9.24 -1.12
C ASN A 20 32.22 -10.67 -1.71
N GLY A 21 31.23 -10.99 -2.55
CA GLY A 21 31.08 -12.30 -3.21
C GLY A 21 30.20 -13.34 -2.49
N ASP A 22 29.77 -13.12 -1.24
CA ASP A 22 28.96 -14.09 -0.48
C ASP A 22 27.47 -13.71 -0.43
N VAL A 23 26.76 -13.97 -1.53
CA VAL A 23 25.31 -13.72 -1.70
C VAL A 23 24.42 -14.58 -0.79
N SER A 24 24.99 -15.58 -0.09
CA SER A 24 24.23 -16.47 0.79
C SER A 24 23.74 -15.79 2.08
N ARG A 25 24.47 -14.77 2.57
CA ARG A 25 24.14 -14.00 3.78
C ARG A 25 22.97 -13.01 3.61
N PHE A 26 22.60 -12.68 2.37
CA PHE A 26 21.59 -11.69 2.03
C PHE A 26 20.22 -12.28 1.67
N LYS A 27 20.05 -13.61 1.81
CA LYS A 27 18.83 -14.31 1.41
C LYS A 27 17.63 -14.07 2.32
N SER A 28 17.82 -13.53 3.53
CA SER A 28 16.71 -13.20 4.43
C SER A 28 16.82 -11.77 4.97
N PRO A 29 15.69 -11.03 5.05
CA PRO A 29 15.64 -9.70 5.67
C PRO A 29 16.21 -9.69 7.10
N VAL A 30 16.05 -10.82 7.82
CA VAL A 30 16.59 -11.03 9.17
C VAL A 30 18.12 -11.11 9.18
N GLY A 31 18.74 -11.75 8.18
CA GLY A 31 20.20 -11.79 8.03
C GLY A 31 20.81 -10.40 7.81
N LEU A 32 20.13 -9.58 7.01
CA LEU A 32 20.46 -8.17 6.78
C LEU A 32 20.37 -7.32 8.05
N LEU A 33 19.31 -7.50 8.84
CA LEU A 33 19.14 -6.80 10.12
C LEU A 33 20.19 -7.26 11.16
N THR A 34 20.55 -8.54 11.17
CA THR A 34 21.57 -9.07 12.09
C THR A 34 22.93 -8.43 11.87
N MET A 35 23.30 -8.14 10.61
CA MET A 35 24.55 -7.41 10.30
C MET A 35 24.46 -5.91 10.61
N GLY A 36 23.27 -5.31 10.49
CA GLY A 36 23.05 -3.89 10.79
C GLY A 36 23.06 -3.56 12.29
N TYR A 37 22.64 -4.50 13.14
CA TYR A 37 22.49 -4.28 14.59
C TYR A 37 23.47 -5.08 15.46
N GLY A 38 24.21 -6.04 14.90
CA GLY A 38 25.26 -6.78 15.58
C GLY A 38 24.80 -7.75 16.69
N SER A 39 23.49 -7.88 16.96
CA SER A 39 22.95 -8.75 18.01
C SER A 39 21.72 -9.54 17.55
N ARG A 40 21.75 -10.86 17.82
CA ARG A 40 20.65 -11.80 17.53
C ARG A 40 19.33 -11.49 18.27
N PRO A 41 19.32 -11.16 19.58
CA PRO A 41 18.06 -10.90 20.28
C PRO A 41 17.37 -9.62 19.81
N LEU A 42 18.13 -8.55 19.53
CA LEU A 42 17.58 -7.30 18.99
C LEU A 42 16.97 -7.51 17.60
N THR A 43 17.63 -8.32 16.78
CA THR A 43 17.12 -8.66 15.45
C THR A 43 15.82 -9.45 15.52
N GLN A 44 15.71 -10.42 16.45
CA GLN A 44 14.48 -11.17 16.66
C GLN A 44 13.34 -10.27 17.17
N ALA A 45 13.62 -9.37 18.11
CA ALA A 45 12.63 -8.41 18.61
C ALA A 45 12.10 -7.51 17.49
N ILE A 46 12.99 -6.96 16.66
CA ILE A 46 12.61 -6.14 15.50
C ILE A 46 11.79 -6.95 14.48
N ALA A 47 12.19 -8.20 14.21
CA ALA A 47 11.45 -9.06 13.29
C ALA A 47 10.02 -9.34 13.77
N VAL A 48 9.84 -9.62 15.07
CA VAL A 48 8.51 -9.82 15.67
C VAL A 48 7.67 -8.55 15.58
N VAL A 49 8.23 -7.40 15.96
CA VAL A 49 7.53 -6.11 15.86
C VAL A 49 7.10 -5.81 14.42
N THR A 50 7.97 -6.10 13.45
CA THR A 50 7.69 -5.91 12.02
C THR A 50 6.55 -6.82 11.55
N ILE A 51 6.54 -8.10 11.95
CA ILE A 51 5.46 -9.05 11.61
C ILE A 51 4.13 -8.60 12.20
N VAL A 52 4.12 -8.20 13.48
CA VAL A 52 2.91 -7.72 14.17
C VAL A 52 2.38 -6.44 13.51
N ALA A 53 3.26 -5.54 13.05
CA ALA A 53 2.87 -4.33 12.34
C ALA A 53 2.36 -4.60 10.90
N LEU A 54 2.86 -5.65 10.22
CA LEU A 54 2.45 -6.02 8.87
C LEU A 54 1.08 -6.69 8.81
N PHE A 55 0.70 -7.46 9.83
CA PHE A 55 -0.58 -8.15 9.86
C PHE A 55 -1.80 -7.23 9.67
N PRO A 56 -1.99 -6.15 10.46
CA PRO A 56 -3.12 -5.24 10.28
C PRO A 56 -3.08 -4.55 8.92
N TYR A 57 -1.89 -4.26 8.40
CA TYR A 57 -1.74 -3.67 7.08
C TYR A 57 -2.27 -4.58 5.96
N LEU A 58 -1.90 -5.86 5.98
CA LEU A 58 -2.42 -6.84 5.00
C LEU A 58 -3.95 -6.95 5.06
N THR A 59 -4.52 -6.97 6.27
CA THR A 59 -5.98 -7.02 6.43
C THR A 59 -6.66 -5.77 5.87
N LEU A 60 -6.09 -4.59 6.10
CA LEU A 60 -6.63 -3.33 5.58
C LEU A 60 -6.55 -3.27 4.06
N GLN A 61 -5.46 -3.73 3.45
CA GLN A 61 -5.31 -3.75 1.99
C GLN A 61 -6.38 -4.61 1.33
N ILE A 62 -6.57 -5.85 1.81
CA ILE A 62 -7.59 -6.76 1.27
C ILE A 62 -8.99 -6.16 1.47
N ALA A 63 -9.26 -5.58 2.65
CA ALA A 63 -10.53 -4.90 2.91
C ALA A 63 -10.76 -3.68 2.01
N GLY A 64 -9.71 -2.94 1.67
CA GLY A 64 -9.74 -1.80 0.75
C GLY A 64 -10.15 -2.23 -0.66
N VAL A 65 -9.52 -3.29 -1.18
CA VAL A 65 -9.87 -3.86 -2.50
C VAL A 65 -11.29 -4.44 -2.50
N GLY A 66 -11.69 -5.14 -1.42
CA GLY A 66 -13.05 -5.66 -1.26
C GLY A 66 -14.10 -4.55 -1.33
N LYS A 67 -13.89 -3.44 -0.60
CA LYS A 67 -14.78 -2.27 -0.66
C LYS A 67 -14.78 -1.61 -2.04
N PHE A 68 -13.63 -1.57 -2.73
CA PHE A 68 -13.56 -1.03 -4.09
C PHE A 68 -14.44 -1.83 -5.07
N ILE A 69 -14.38 -3.16 -5.04
CA ILE A 69 -15.20 -4.04 -5.89
C ILE A 69 -16.69 -3.89 -5.58
N VAL A 70 -17.06 -3.82 -4.29
CA VAL A 70 -18.46 -3.61 -3.86
C VAL A 70 -18.97 -2.26 -4.37
N SER A 71 -18.20 -1.19 -4.21
CA SER A 71 -18.56 0.16 -4.66
C SER A 71 -18.65 0.27 -6.18
N PHE A 72 -17.79 -0.45 -6.92
CA PHE A 72 -17.81 -0.45 -8.39
C PHE A 72 -18.98 -1.28 -8.95
N SER A 73 -19.40 -2.31 -8.24
CA SER A 73 -20.53 -3.17 -8.65
C SER A 73 -21.89 -2.69 -8.15
N ASP A 74 -21.98 -1.47 -7.59
CA ASP A 74 -23.18 -0.93 -6.91
C ASP A 74 -23.80 -1.93 -5.91
N GLY A 75 -22.96 -2.73 -5.25
CA GLY A 75 -23.39 -3.73 -4.26
C GLY A 75 -23.88 -5.06 -4.83
N GLN A 76 -23.82 -5.30 -6.14
CA GLN A 76 -24.14 -6.60 -6.74
C GLN A 76 -23.22 -7.72 -6.25
N VAL A 77 -21.94 -7.39 -5.98
CA VAL A 77 -20.97 -8.31 -5.40
C VAL A 77 -20.93 -8.11 -3.89
N SER A 78 -21.22 -9.16 -3.12
CA SER A 78 -21.10 -9.12 -1.67
C SER A 78 -19.64 -8.91 -1.23
N TYR A 79 -19.44 -8.13 -0.16
CA TYR A 79 -18.12 -7.86 0.42
C TYR A 79 -17.33 -9.15 0.74
N ILE A 80 -18.00 -10.17 1.26
CA ILE A 80 -17.37 -11.45 1.61
C ILE A 80 -16.84 -12.13 0.34
N LEU A 81 -17.65 -12.14 -0.73
CA LEU A 81 -17.28 -12.75 -1.99
C LEU A 81 -16.11 -11.99 -2.65
N ALA A 82 -16.17 -10.66 -2.68
CA ALA A 82 -15.09 -9.82 -3.20
C ALA A 82 -13.77 -10.03 -2.44
N THR A 83 -13.83 -10.09 -1.12
CA THR A 83 -12.67 -10.31 -0.24
C THR A 83 -12.07 -11.71 -0.43
N LEU A 84 -12.90 -12.75 -0.54
CA LEU A 84 -12.43 -14.13 -0.77
C LEU A 84 -11.75 -14.28 -2.12
N ILE A 85 -12.31 -13.69 -3.18
CA ILE A 85 -11.71 -13.70 -4.52
C ILE A 85 -10.35 -13.00 -4.49
N CYS A 86 -10.25 -11.83 -3.86
CA CYS A 86 -8.98 -11.12 -3.71
C CYS A 86 -7.94 -11.95 -2.96
N CYS A 87 -8.33 -12.55 -1.83
CA CYS A 87 -7.45 -13.40 -1.04
C CYS A 87 -6.94 -14.61 -1.85
N ALA A 88 -7.81 -15.24 -2.64
CA ALA A 88 -7.44 -16.37 -3.49
C ALA A 88 -6.44 -15.95 -4.59
N VAL A 89 -6.69 -14.84 -5.29
CA VAL A 89 -5.77 -14.30 -6.30
C VAL A 89 -4.41 -13.98 -5.66
N VAL A 90 -4.43 -13.37 -4.47
CA VAL A 90 -3.22 -13.03 -3.72
C VAL A 90 -2.42 -14.25 -3.33
N GLY A 91 -3.07 -15.26 -2.75
CA GLY A 91 -2.44 -16.52 -2.40
C GLY A 91 -1.83 -17.24 -3.60
N LEU A 92 -2.51 -17.23 -4.75
CA LEU A 92 -2.03 -17.89 -5.96
C LEU A 92 -0.75 -17.26 -6.53
N TYR A 93 -0.63 -15.93 -6.55
CA TYR A 93 0.59 -15.29 -7.04
C TYR A 93 1.74 -15.38 -6.02
N LEU A 94 1.44 -15.36 -4.71
CA LEU A 94 2.44 -15.56 -3.66
C LEU A 94 3.16 -16.91 -3.80
N VAL A 95 2.41 -17.97 -4.10
CA VAL A 95 2.97 -19.32 -4.29
C VAL A 95 3.82 -19.42 -5.57
N LYS A 96 3.42 -18.73 -6.64
CA LYS A 96 4.10 -18.84 -7.95
C LYS A 96 5.30 -17.91 -8.13
N GLY A 97 5.30 -16.76 -7.44
CA GLY A 97 6.08 -15.61 -7.88
C GLY A 97 7.42 -15.35 -7.18
N GLY A 98 7.54 -15.71 -5.89
CA GLY A 98 8.70 -15.31 -5.09
C GLY A 98 8.94 -13.79 -5.06
N ALA A 99 10.10 -13.35 -4.55
CA ALA A 99 10.42 -11.93 -4.37
C ALA A 99 10.52 -11.11 -5.67
N LYS A 100 10.73 -11.78 -6.82
CA LYS A 100 10.79 -11.09 -8.12
C LYS A 100 9.40 -10.72 -8.63
N ALA A 101 8.42 -11.61 -8.47
CA ALA A 101 7.05 -11.29 -8.86
C ALA A 101 6.47 -10.14 -8.05
N ASP A 102 6.82 -10.04 -6.76
CA ASP A 102 6.40 -8.93 -5.89
C ASP A 102 6.82 -7.57 -6.46
N ILE A 103 8.06 -7.45 -6.94
CA ILE A 103 8.59 -6.22 -7.56
C ILE A 103 7.85 -5.90 -8.87
N GLU A 104 7.57 -6.91 -9.70
CA GLU A 104 6.87 -6.73 -10.97
C GLU A 104 5.40 -6.33 -10.74
N THR A 105 4.73 -6.94 -9.75
CA THR A 105 3.35 -6.59 -9.40
C THR A 105 3.24 -5.21 -8.80
N ASP A 106 4.18 -4.80 -7.95
CA ASP A 106 4.22 -3.46 -7.35
C ASP A 106 4.40 -2.37 -8.41
N PHE A 107 5.24 -2.62 -9.41
CA PHE A 107 5.43 -1.68 -10.51
C PHE A 107 4.14 -1.50 -11.32
N TRP A 108 3.49 -2.60 -11.71
CA TRP A 108 2.25 -2.54 -12.47
C TRP A 108 1.10 -1.93 -11.66
N GLN A 109 0.97 -2.27 -10.37
CA GLN A 109 -0.02 -1.68 -9.49
C GLN A 109 0.19 -0.17 -9.35
N GLY A 110 1.43 0.27 -9.13
CA GLY A 110 1.78 1.69 -9.05
C GLY A 110 1.48 2.45 -10.35
N LEU A 111 1.78 1.86 -11.50
CA LEU A 111 1.50 2.45 -12.81
C LEU A 111 -0.01 2.58 -13.05
N ILE A 112 -0.78 1.52 -12.78
CA ILE A 112 -2.24 1.52 -12.92
C ILE A 112 -2.85 2.58 -12.00
N MET A 113 -2.41 2.66 -10.75
CA MET A 113 -2.89 3.67 -9.80
C MET A 113 -2.58 5.10 -10.26
N LEU A 114 -1.38 5.33 -10.81
CA LEU A 114 -0.99 6.64 -11.33
C LEU A 114 -1.87 7.06 -12.52
N VAL A 115 -2.02 6.17 -13.50
CA VAL A 115 -2.87 6.43 -14.68
C VAL A 115 -4.32 6.65 -14.26
N ALA A 116 -4.86 5.79 -13.38
CA ALA A 116 -6.21 5.93 -12.86
C ALA A 116 -6.40 7.27 -12.14
N THR A 117 -5.42 7.70 -11.34
CA THR A 117 -5.48 8.98 -10.62
C THR A 117 -5.54 10.16 -11.58
N VAL A 118 -4.67 10.18 -12.61
CA VAL A 118 -4.65 11.26 -13.61
C VAL A 118 -5.95 11.29 -14.41
N VAL A 119 -6.47 10.14 -14.83
CA VAL A 119 -7.72 10.04 -15.59
C VAL A 119 -8.91 10.48 -14.74
N ILE A 120 -9.03 9.98 -13.51
CA ILE A 120 -10.13 10.34 -12.60
C ILE A 120 -10.06 11.82 -12.23
N ALA A 121 -8.87 12.34 -11.89
CA ALA A 121 -8.70 13.75 -11.56
C ALA A 121 -9.01 14.65 -12.77
N GLY A 122 -8.59 14.25 -13.97
CA GLY A 122 -8.92 14.96 -15.21
C GLY A 122 -10.42 14.93 -15.52
N TYR A 123 -11.07 13.78 -15.33
CA TYR A 123 -12.51 13.62 -15.53
C TYR A 123 -13.35 14.42 -14.52
N VAL A 124 -12.98 14.37 -13.24
CA VAL A 124 -13.60 15.20 -12.19
C VAL A 124 -13.36 16.68 -12.49
N GLY A 125 -12.14 17.06 -12.88
CA GLY A 125 -11.83 18.40 -13.36
C GLY A 125 -12.75 18.83 -14.50
N TRP A 126 -12.89 18.00 -15.53
CA TRP A 126 -13.76 18.27 -16.66
C TRP A 126 -15.25 18.35 -16.29
N LEU A 127 -15.74 17.58 -15.32
CA LEU A 127 -17.14 17.64 -14.87
C LEU A 127 -17.44 18.92 -14.06
N PHE A 128 -16.51 19.36 -13.22
CA PHE A 128 -16.75 20.45 -12.26
C PHE A 128 -16.15 21.81 -12.66
N PHE A 129 -15.30 21.88 -13.69
CA PHE A 129 -14.67 23.12 -14.17
C PHE A 129 -15.13 23.56 -15.58
N GLN A 130 -16.28 23.09 -16.07
CA GLN A 130 -16.77 23.42 -17.43
C GLN A 130 -16.93 24.92 -17.69
N ASP A 131 -17.30 25.70 -16.67
CA ASP A 131 -17.56 27.15 -16.78
C ASP A 131 -16.47 28.03 -16.15
N GLY A 132 -15.32 27.46 -15.77
CA GLY A 132 -14.21 28.20 -15.15
C GLY A 132 -14.42 28.59 -13.67
N ASP A 133 -15.60 28.31 -13.11
CA ASP A 133 -15.89 28.45 -11.68
C ASP A 133 -16.42 27.14 -11.12
N VAL A 134 -15.94 26.74 -9.94
CA VAL A 134 -16.38 25.52 -9.27
C VAL A 134 -17.66 25.86 -8.53
N ASN A 135 -18.76 25.18 -8.81
CA ASN A 135 -20.01 25.41 -8.07
C ASN A 135 -19.92 24.81 -6.65
N ILE A 136 -19.25 25.54 -5.74
CA ILE A 136 -19.02 25.15 -4.34
C ILE A 136 -20.35 24.91 -3.62
N ALA A 137 -21.41 25.65 -3.98
CA ALA A 137 -22.74 25.46 -3.42
C ALA A 137 -23.32 24.07 -3.77
N ALA A 138 -23.23 23.66 -5.04
CA ALA A 138 -23.66 22.34 -5.48
C ALA A 138 -22.85 21.20 -4.83
N LEU A 139 -21.54 21.39 -4.63
CA LEU A 139 -20.68 20.41 -3.93
C LEU A 139 -21.02 20.28 -2.44
N ASN A 140 -21.42 21.39 -1.81
CA ASN A 140 -21.84 21.41 -0.42
C ASN A 140 -23.22 20.78 -0.23
N GLU A 141 -24.18 21.06 -1.14
CA GLU A 141 -25.49 20.40 -1.17
C GLU A 141 -25.39 18.89 -1.42
N ALA A 142 -24.47 18.47 -2.29
CA ALA A 142 -24.16 17.05 -2.50
C ALA A 142 -23.45 16.39 -1.30
N GLY A 143 -23.10 17.16 -0.26
CA GLY A 143 -22.41 16.68 0.93
C GLY A 143 -21.00 16.17 0.65
N LEU A 144 -20.40 16.52 -0.49
CA LEU A 144 -19.06 16.05 -0.88
C LEU A 144 -17.95 16.79 -0.12
N LEU A 145 -18.25 17.98 0.39
CA LEU A 145 -17.32 18.79 1.21
C LEU A 145 -17.46 18.53 2.71
N SER A 146 -18.40 17.69 3.13
CA SER A 146 -18.63 17.34 4.54
C SER A 146 -18.30 15.87 4.81
N LEU A 147 -17.67 15.61 5.95
CA LEU A 147 -17.43 14.26 6.44
C LEU A 147 -18.69 13.75 7.14
N PRO A 148 -19.14 12.49 6.92
CA PRO A 148 -18.46 11.37 6.25
C PRO A 148 -18.77 11.18 4.74
N GLY A 149 -19.29 12.21 4.08
CA GLY A 149 -19.77 12.18 2.70
C GLY A 149 -21.15 11.51 2.55
N PRO A 150 -21.83 11.70 1.41
CA PRO A 150 -23.21 11.25 1.19
C PRO A 150 -23.40 9.72 1.30
N LYS A 151 -22.35 8.93 1.02
CA LYS A 151 -22.36 7.46 1.17
C LYS A 151 -21.76 6.96 2.50
N GLY A 152 -21.36 7.86 3.40
CA GLY A 152 -20.87 7.52 4.75
C GLY A 152 -19.53 6.76 4.78
N TYR A 153 -18.79 6.72 3.68
CA TYR A 153 -17.54 5.96 3.59
C TYR A 153 -16.40 6.56 4.41
N PHE A 154 -16.39 7.87 4.66
CA PHE A 154 -15.32 8.54 5.41
C PHE A 154 -15.72 8.85 6.86
N ASN A 155 -16.18 7.84 7.60
CA ASN A 155 -16.52 7.99 9.02
C ASN A 155 -15.26 8.19 9.88
N ALA A 156 -15.38 8.91 11.00
CA ALA A 156 -14.28 9.20 11.92
C ALA A 156 -13.51 7.95 12.40
N PRO A 157 -14.17 6.82 12.74
CA PRO A 157 -13.45 5.58 13.08
C PRO A 157 -12.62 5.02 11.92
N MET A 158 -13.09 5.18 10.67
CA MET A 158 -12.36 4.72 9.49
C MET A 158 -11.14 5.61 9.22
N LEU A 159 -11.26 6.93 9.40
CA LEU A 159 -10.14 7.85 9.28
C LEU A 159 -9.07 7.62 10.36
N ILE A 160 -9.49 7.40 11.60
CA ILE A 160 -8.57 7.04 12.69
C ILE A 160 -7.88 5.72 12.40
N SER A 161 -8.62 4.71 11.91
CA SER A 161 -8.05 3.41 11.53
C SER A 161 -7.00 3.55 10.42
N PHE A 162 -7.28 4.36 9.39
CA PHE A 162 -6.28 4.68 8.36
C PHE A 162 -5.06 5.36 8.94
N GLY A 163 -5.23 6.39 9.78
CA GLY A 163 -4.13 7.12 10.40
C GLY A 163 -3.21 6.22 11.23
N VAL A 164 -3.79 5.34 12.05
CA VAL A 164 -3.03 4.38 12.86
C VAL A 164 -2.26 3.39 11.98
N ILE A 165 -2.91 2.82 10.97
CA ILE A 165 -2.27 1.79 10.12
C ILE A 165 -1.17 2.40 9.26
N PHE A 166 -1.38 3.59 8.68
CA PHE A 166 -0.31 4.29 7.95
C PHE A 166 0.84 4.72 8.87
N GLY A 167 0.55 5.09 10.13
CA GLY A 167 1.57 5.38 11.13
C GLY A 167 2.40 4.15 11.54
N LEU A 168 1.80 2.97 11.62
CA LEU A 168 2.53 1.73 11.93
C LEU A 168 3.47 1.29 10.79
N ILE A 169 3.12 1.61 9.54
CA ILE A 169 3.95 1.26 8.38
C ILE A 169 5.29 2.01 8.39
N THR A 170 5.33 3.28 8.80
CA THR A 170 6.59 4.04 8.85
C THR A 170 7.60 3.41 9.80
N ILE A 171 7.11 2.75 10.87
CA ILE A 171 7.92 1.97 11.80
C ILE A 171 8.33 0.62 11.19
N ALA A 172 7.41 -0.04 10.47
CA ALA A 172 7.65 -1.36 9.86
C ALA A 172 8.58 -1.31 8.63
N THR A 173 8.79 -0.14 8.02
CA THR A 173 9.73 0.05 6.92
C THR A 173 11.08 0.61 7.43
N PRO A 174 12.06 -0.22 7.82
CA PRO A 174 13.34 0.25 8.35
C PRO A 174 14.14 1.12 7.35
N GLN A 175 13.81 1.07 6.07
CA GLN A 175 14.38 1.91 5.01
C GLN A 175 14.07 3.42 5.15
N VAL A 176 13.01 3.80 5.88
CA VAL A 176 12.62 5.22 6.09
C VAL A 176 13.15 5.76 7.42
N SER A 177 13.44 4.88 8.39
CA SER A 177 13.98 5.22 9.71
C SER A 177 15.48 5.56 9.69
N ARG A 178 16.16 5.49 8.55
CA ARG A 178 17.54 5.94 8.37
C ARG A 178 17.57 7.22 7.52
N SER A 179 17.02 8.30 8.06
CA SER A 179 17.29 9.67 7.63
C SER A 179 18.06 10.39 8.72
#